data_AF-A0A091KNS3-F1
#
_entry.id   AF-A0A091KNS3-F1
#
_cell.length_a   1.000
_cell.length_b   1.000
_cell.length_c   1.000
_cell.angle_alpha   90.00
_cell.angle_beta   90.00
_cell.angle_gamma   90.00
#
_symmetry.space_group_name_H-M   'P 1'
#
loop_
_entity.id
_entity.type
_entity.pdbx_description
1 polymer ?
#
loop_
_entity_poly.entity_id
_entity_poly.type
_entity_poly.pdbx_seq_one_letter_code
_entity_poly.pdbx_strand_id
1 'polypeptide(L)'
;LRLENGSSRCAGRVEVLHHHQWGTVCDHSWGLTEAAVVCRQLGWTEATLSECQASPWGSNSCDHREDAGVVCSDADTSGQRPLRLVNGSSSCLGRVEVFHDHKWGTVCDDTWDIHDATVVCRQLGCGTALSAPGSAHFGPGSDPIWLDNVHCVGTESTLSECELTNWGQHNCGHSEDAGVVCSGNA
;
A
#
# COMPACT_ATOMS: atom_id res chain seq x y z
N LEU A 1 5.92 16.50 10.21
CA LEU A 1 4.51 16.69 9.83
C LEU A 1 3.66 15.78 10.70
N ARG A 2 2.49 16.24 11.16
CA ARG A 2 1.51 15.42 11.90
C ARG A 2 0.09 15.94 11.67
N LEU A 3 -0.90 15.12 12.03
CA LEU A 3 -2.32 15.50 12.08
C LEU A 3 -2.79 15.55 13.53
N GLU A 4 -3.51 16.62 13.88
CA GLU A 4 -4.01 16.84 15.25
C GLU A 4 -5.52 17.17 15.25
N ASN A 5 -6.22 16.79 16.32
CA ASN A 5 -7.65 17.06 16.54
C ASN A 5 -8.59 16.63 15.40
N GLY A 6 -8.30 15.52 14.71
CA GLY A 6 -9.20 14.96 13.70
C GLY A 6 -9.95 13.72 14.16
N SER A 7 -10.86 13.24 13.32
CA SER A 7 -11.72 12.09 13.60
C SER A 7 -11.02 10.74 13.55
N SER A 8 -9.78 10.68 13.05
CA SER A 8 -8.97 9.46 12.96
C SER A 8 -7.49 9.81 12.90
N ARG A 9 -6.61 8.80 12.86
CA ARG A 9 -5.17 8.99 12.62
C ARG A 9 -4.84 9.54 11.22
N CYS A 10 -5.79 9.48 10.29
CA CYS A 10 -5.67 9.90 8.89
C CYS A 10 -6.41 11.20 8.58
N ALA A 11 -7.06 11.78 9.57
CA ALA A 11 -7.78 13.03 9.44
C ALA A 11 -7.31 13.99 10.52
N GLY A 12 -7.21 15.27 10.19
CA GLY A 12 -6.93 16.29 11.20
C GLY A 12 -6.33 17.56 10.62
N ARG A 13 -6.08 18.50 11.52
CA ARG A 13 -5.36 19.75 11.21
C ARG A 13 -3.90 19.43 10.93
N VAL A 14 -3.39 20.01 9.85
CA VAL A 14 -2.01 19.81 9.39
C VAL A 14 -1.06 20.64 10.24
N GLU A 15 -0.08 19.99 10.89
CA GLU A 15 0.96 20.66 11.65
C GLU A 15 2.37 20.29 11.14
N VAL A 16 3.19 21.31 10.94
CA VAL A 16 4.57 21.19 10.42
C VAL A 16 5.56 21.59 11.52
N LEU A 17 6.64 20.81 11.64
CA LEU A 17 7.74 21.11 12.56
C LEU A 17 8.75 22.00 11.84
N HIS A 18 8.96 23.21 12.35
CA HIS A 18 9.92 24.17 11.81
C HIS A 18 10.72 24.77 12.98
N HIS A 19 12.06 24.70 12.91
CA HIS A 19 12.97 25.16 13.98
C HIS A 19 12.58 24.69 15.41
N HIS A 20 12.26 23.40 15.58
CA HIS A 20 11.85 22.81 16.86
C HIS A 20 10.53 23.31 17.42
N GLN A 21 9.72 24.00 16.61
CA GLN A 21 8.38 24.44 16.98
C GLN A 21 7.35 23.89 16.01
N TRP A 22 6.22 23.43 16.54
CA TRP A 22 5.07 23.04 15.75
C TRP A 22 4.24 24.27 15.41
N GLY A 23 3.82 24.38 14.17
CA GLY A 23 2.85 25.37 13.74
C GLY A 23 1.90 24.81 12.69
N THR A 24 0.84 25.55 12.44
CA THR A 24 -0.26 25.16 11.55
C THR A 24 -0.02 25.67 10.13
N VAL A 25 -0.71 25.08 9.17
CA VAL A 25 -0.68 25.48 7.76
C VAL A 25 -1.92 26.32 7.46
N CYS A 26 -1.77 27.44 6.76
CA CYS A 26 -2.91 28.26 6.35
C CYS A 26 -3.65 27.64 5.16
N ASP A 27 -4.98 27.77 5.13
CA ASP A 27 -5.86 27.24 4.08
C ASP A 27 -5.88 28.06 2.78
N HIS A 28 -5.19 29.20 2.75
CA HIS A 28 -5.04 30.01 1.54
C HIS A 28 -4.34 29.22 0.43
N SER A 29 -5.05 28.94 -0.66
CA SER A 29 -4.63 28.05 -1.75
C SER A 29 -4.45 26.58 -1.34
N TRP A 30 -5.04 26.17 -0.22
CA TRP A 30 -5.11 24.77 0.18
C TRP A 30 -6.16 24.02 -0.63
N GLY A 31 -5.72 23.11 -1.47
CA GLY A 31 -6.57 22.28 -2.31
C GLY A 31 -6.23 20.80 -2.22
N LEU A 32 -6.79 20.03 -3.16
CA LEU A 32 -6.59 18.59 -3.23
C LEU A 32 -5.13 18.21 -3.49
N THR A 33 -4.36 19.07 -4.18
CA THR A 33 -2.95 18.82 -4.50
C THR A 33 -2.09 18.88 -3.24
N GLU A 34 -2.27 19.91 -2.40
CA GLU A 34 -1.54 20.11 -1.15
C GLU A 34 -1.94 19.05 -0.11
N ALA A 35 -3.24 18.80 0.01
CA ALA A 35 -3.80 17.73 0.83
C ALA A 35 -3.21 16.35 0.44
N ALA A 36 -3.13 16.05 -0.85
CA ALA A 36 -2.53 14.80 -1.33
C ALA A 36 -1.04 14.70 -0.98
N VAL A 37 -0.29 15.80 -0.93
CA VAL A 37 1.13 15.77 -0.53
C VAL A 37 1.28 15.50 0.97
N VAL A 38 0.42 16.08 1.81
CA VAL A 38 0.39 15.75 3.25
C VAL A 38 0.08 14.29 3.49
N CYS A 39 -0.93 13.74 2.79
CA CYS A 39 -1.25 12.32 2.89
C CYS A 39 -0.03 11.45 2.51
N ARG A 40 0.63 11.81 1.42
CA ARG A 40 1.83 11.13 0.92
C ARG A 40 3.00 11.15 1.91
N GLN A 41 3.34 12.30 2.46
CA GLN A 41 4.44 12.43 3.44
C GLN A 41 4.19 11.72 4.77
N LEU A 42 2.93 11.48 5.14
CA LEU A 42 2.57 10.68 6.31
C LEU A 42 2.64 9.16 6.05
N GLY A 43 3.15 8.74 4.89
CA GLY A 43 3.36 7.35 4.51
C GLY A 43 2.31 6.79 3.54
N TRP A 44 1.48 7.64 2.93
CA TRP A 44 0.40 7.20 2.03
C TRP A 44 0.71 7.56 0.57
N THR A 45 1.62 6.80 -0.06
CA THR A 45 2.21 6.95 -1.42
C THR A 45 3.20 8.14 -1.61
N GLU A 46 4.04 8.17 -2.65
CA GLU A 46 5.29 8.96 -2.67
C GLU A 46 5.17 10.42 -3.20
N ALA A 47 5.64 11.42 -2.42
CA ALA A 47 6.26 12.72 -2.81
C ALA A 47 6.58 13.60 -1.56
N THR A 48 7.36 14.68 -1.72
CA THR A 48 7.76 15.61 -0.63
C THR A 48 7.02 16.97 -0.67
N LEU A 49 6.58 17.49 0.49
CA LEU A 49 5.85 18.77 0.69
C LEU A 49 6.70 20.02 0.50
N SER A 50 8.02 19.86 0.53
CA SER A 50 8.99 20.91 0.19
C SER A 50 8.95 21.34 -1.28
N GLU A 51 8.28 20.58 -2.15
CA GLU A 51 8.16 20.88 -3.57
C GLU A 51 6.93 21.77 -3.90
N CYS A 52 6.02 21.97 -2.94
CA CYS A 52 4.87 22.85 -3.11
C CYS A 52 5.28 24.32 -3.03
N GLN A 53 4.71 25.16 -3.90
CA GLN A 53 4.86 26.61 -3.78
C GLN A 53 4.09 27.09 -2.54
N ALA A 54 4.82 27.58 -1.53
CA ALA A 54 4.25 28.10 -0.29
C ALA A 54 4.83 29.49 0.05
N SER A 55 4.05 30.30 0.77
CA SER A 55 4.55 31.55 1.33
C SER A 55 5.49 31.28 2.52
N PRO A 56 6.45 32.18 2.82
CA PRO A 56 7.36 32.02 3.96
C PRO A 56 6.64 31.89 5.30
N TRP A 57 7.24 31.15 6.23
CA TRP A 57 6.71 30.97 7.59
C TRP A 57 6.44 32.31 8.28
N GLY A 58 5.23 32.49 8.82
CA GLY A 58 4.81 33.73 9.50
C GLY A 58 4.61 34.94 8.59
N SER A 59 4.73 34.79 7.27
CA SER A 59 4.43 35.84 6.28
C SER A 59 3.09 35.54 5.61
N ASN A 60 2.01 35.80 6.34
CA ASN A 60 0.63 35.61 5.87
C ASN A 60 -0.33 36.50 6.67
N SER A 61 -1.59 36.58 6.21
CA SER A 61 -2.67 37.29 6.90
C SER A 61 -3.60 36.35 7.66
N CYS A 62 -3.17 35.11 7.91
CA CYS A 62 -4.05 34.06 8.41
C CYS A 62 -4.16 34.09 9.94
N ASP A 63 -5.31 33.68 10.45
CA ASP A 63 -5.50 33.34 11.87
C ASP A 63 -5.81 31.84 12.04
N HIS A 64 -5.89 31.35 13.28
CA HIS A 64 -6.11 29.92 13.56
C HIS A 64 -7.49 29.38 13.11
N ARG A 65 -8.39 30.24 12.59
CA ARG A 65 -9.64 29.79 11.96
C ARG A 65 -9.42 29.29 10.54
N GLU A 66 -8.28 29.63 9.94
CA GLU A 66 -7.87 29.30 8.58
C GLU A 66 -6.81 28.18 8.59
N ASP A 67 -6.76 27.38 9.66
CA ASP A 67 -5.85 26.25 9.75
C ASP A 67 -6.33 25.11 8.83
N ALA A 68 -5.48 24.75 7.86
CA ALA A 68 -5.75 23.70 6.89
C ALA A 68 -5.86 22.32 7.54
N GLY A 69 -6.85 21.56 7.07
CA GLY A 69 -7.07 20.17 7.44
C GLY A 69 -7.01 19.24 6.24
N VAL A 70 -6.75 17.97 6.51
CA VAL A 70 -6.86 16.91 5.51
C VAL A 70 -7.62 15.72 6.07
N VAL A 71 -8.34 15.04 5.18
CA VAL A 71 -8.83 13.69 5.40
C VAL A 71 -8.16 12.83 4.35
N CYS A 72 -7.24 11.97 4.79
CA CYS A 72 -6.59 11.01 3.94
C CYS A 72 -7.38 9.71 3.95
N SER A 73 -7.47 9.08 2.78
CA SER A 73 -7.99 7.72 2.69
C SER A 73 -6.97 6.79 3.36
N ASP A 74 -7.36 6.14 4.45
CA ASP A 74 -6.63 4.99 4.97
C ASP A 74 -6.62 3.93 3.86
N ALA A 75 -5.47 3.69 3.23
CA ALA A 75 -5.23 2.41 2.58
C ALA A 75 -4.99 1.30 3.63
N ASP A 76 -4.92 1.65 4.92
CA ASP A 76 -4.44 0.80 6.02
C ASP A 76 -5.47 0.59 7.16
N THR A 77 -6.75 0.93 6.98
CA THR A 77 -7.82 0.53 7.95
C THR A 77 -8.39 -0.85 7.70
N SER A 78 -8.05 -1.48 6.59
CA SER A 78 -8.64 -2.76 6.19
C SER A 78 -7.76 -3.97 6.48
N GLY A 79 -6.55 -3.78 7.03
CA GLY A 79 -5.57 -4.87 7.12
C GLY A 79 -5.10 -5.35 5.75
N GLN A 80 -5.49 -4.66 4.68
CA GLN A 80 -5.17 -5.01 3.30
C GLN A 80 -3.78 -4.50 2.99
N ARG A 81 -2.84 -5.44 2.84
CA ARG A 81 -1.51 -5.11 2.36
C ARG A 81 -1.58 -4.85 0.85
N PRO A 82 -0.94 -3.78 0.32
CA PRO A 82 -0.84 -3.57 -1.11
C PRO A 82 -0.25 -4.81 -1.79
N LEU A 83 -0.85 -5.20 -2.91
CA LEU A 83 -0.48 -6.38 -3.70
C LEU A 83 -0.33 -5.95 -5.16
N ARG A 84 0.67 -6.50 -5.85
CA ARG A 84 0.86 -6.29 -7.29
C ARG A 84 1.26 -7.57 -8.02
N LEU A 85 1.04 -7.60 -9.34
CA LEU A 85 1.53 -8.65 -10.23
C LEU A 85 2.67 -8.11 -11.09
N VAL A 86 3.78 -8.85 -11.16
CA VAL A 86 5.00 -8.44 -11.88
C VAL A 86 5.37 -9.48 -12.95
N ASN A 87 6.00 -9.03 -14.03
CA ASN A 87 6.50 -9.88 -15.13
C ASN A 87 5.44 -10.71 -15.87
N GLY A 88 4.17 -10.32 -15.81
CA GLY A 88 3.15 -10.84 -16.71
C GLY A 88 2.97 -9.99 -17.97
N SER A 89 2.31 -10.57 -18.97
CA SER A 89 1.93 -9.85 -20.21
C SER A 89 0.74 -8.90 -20.04
N SER A 90 0.13 -8.85 -18.85
CA SER A 90 -0.95 -7.91 -18.50
C SER A 90 -0.94 -7.62 -17.00
N SER A 91 -1.79 -6.69 -16.55
CA SER A 91 -1.97 -6.38 -15.13
C SER A 91 -2.67 -7.49 -14.31
N CYS A 92 -3.21 -8.52 -14.97
CA CYS A 92 -3.99 -9.59 -14.34
C CYS A 92 -3.31 -10.97 -14.41
N LEU A 93 -2.02 -11.00 -14.67
CA LEU A 93 -1.18 -12.19 -14.53
C LEU A 93 0.24 -11.80 -14.16
N GLY A 94 0.95 -12.64 -13.44
CA GLY A 94 2.33 -12.37 -13.02
C GLY A 94 2.72 -13.00 -11.70
N ARG A 95 3.97 -12.77 -11.29
CA ARG A 95 4.48 -13.09 -9.95
C ARG A 95 3.75 -12.23 -8.92
N VAL A 96 3.34 -12.84 -7.82
CA VAL A 96 2.67 -12.13 -6.72
C VAL A 96 3.71 -11.45 -5.84
N GLU A 97 3.54 -10.16 -5.62
CA GLU A 97 4.34 -9.40 -4.67
C GLU A 97 3.44 -8.62 -3.71
N VAL A 98 3.82 -8.62 -2.43
CA VAL A 98 3.12 -7.92 -1.34
C VAL A 98 4.01 -6.85 -0.73
N PHE A 99 3.40 -5.77 -0.27
CA PHE A 99 4.12 -4.68 0.40
C PHE A 99 4.05 -4.85 1.91
N HIS A 100 5.21 -5.03 2.54
CA HIS A 100 5.35 -5.17 3.98
C HIS A 100 6.62 -4.48 4.46
N ASP A 101 6.57 -3.88 5.64
CA ASP A 101 7.70 -3.14 6.23
C ASP A 101 8.42 -2.20 5.23
N HIS A 102 7.62 -1.37 4.54
CA HIS A 102 8.10 -0.39 3.57
C HIS A 102 8.83 -0.98 2.35
N LYS A 103 8.70 -2.29 2.09
CA LYS A 103 9.38 -2.96 0.98
C LYS A 103 8.49 -3.98 0.28
N TRP A 104 8.64 -4.07 -1.04
CA TRP A 104 8.04 -5.17 -1.81
C TRP A 104 8.77 -6.47 -1.55
N GLY A 105 8.05 -7.57 -1.60
CA GLY A 105 8.61 -8.91 -1.50
C GLY A 105 7.68 -9.96 -2.07
N THR A 106 8.21 -11.15 -2.33
CA THR A 106 7.52 -12.23 -3.02
C THR A 106 6.77 -13.15 -2.06
N VAL A 107 6.02 -14.09 -2.62
CA VAL A 107 5.25 -15.12 -1.91
C VAL A 107 5.83 -16.47 -2.32
N CYS A 108 6.09 -17.36 -1.35
CA CYS A 108 6.52 -18.72 -1.64
C CYS A 108 5.37 -19.58 -2.20
N ASP A 109 5.69 -20.54 -3.06
CA ASP A 109 4.75 -21.48 -3.66
C ASP A 109 4.46 -22.74 -2.81
N ASP A 110 5.08 -22.86 -1.64
CA ASP A 110 4.72 -23.87 -0.64
C ASP A 110 3.24 -23.68 -0.24
N THR A 111 2.47 -24.77 -0.42
CA THR A 111 1.00 -24.84 -0.28
C THR A 111 0.18 -23.96 -1.22
N TRP A 112 0.82 -23.25 -2.16
CA TRP A 112 0.15 -22.30 -3.06
C TRP A 112 -0.78 -22.99 -4.04
N ASP A 113 -2.07 -22.63 -4.00
CA ASP A 113 -3.10 -23.25 -4.82
C ASP A 113 -4.12 -22.26 -5.43
N ILE A 114 -5.15 -22.83 -6.06
CA ILE A 114 -6.17 -22.05 -6.76
C ILE A 114 -7.05 -21.21 -5.82
N HIS A 115 -7.18 -21.59 -4.55
CA HIS A 115 -7.90 -20.80 -3.54
C HIS A 115 -7.11 -19.53 -3.21
N ASP A 116 -5.80 -19.62 -3.08
CA ASP A 116 -4.93 -18.45 -2.87
C ASP A 116 -4.99 -17.51 -4.08
N ALA A 117 -4.85 -18.07 -5.29
CA ALA A 117 -4.99 -17.30 -6.52
C ALA A 117 -6.37 -16.65 -6.66
N THR A 118 -7.43 -17.31 -6.18
CA THR A 118 -8.79 -16.76 -6.17
C THR A 118 -8.88 -15.50 -5.31
N VAL A 119 -8.27 -15.52 -4.13
CA VAL A 119 -8.20 -14.34 -3.25
C VAL A 119 -7.41 -13.21 -3.92
N VAL A 120 -6.25 -13.52 -4.52
CA VAL A 120 -5.43 -12.52 -5.23
C VAL A 120 -6.20 -11.88 -6.39
N CYS A 121 -6.80 -12.69 -7.27
CA CYS A 121 -7.53 -12.20 -8.43
C CYS A 121 -8.74 -11.35 -8.02
N ARG A 122 -9.45 -11.73 -6.94
CA ARG A 122 -10.53 -10.91 -6.36
C ARG A 122 -10.00 -9.60 -5.78
N GLN A 123 -8.94 -9.65 -4.98
CA GLN A 123 -8.34 -8.49 -4.32
C GLN A 123 -7.89 -7.43 -5.34
N LEU A 124 -7.38 -7.86 -6.49
CA LEU A 124 -6.97 -6.98 -7.60
C LEU A 124 -8.12 -6.58 -8.53
N GLY A 125 -9.31 -7.15 -8.35
CA GLY A 125 -10.45 -6.94 -9.25
C GLY A 125 -10.18 -7.46 -10.66
N CYS A 126 -9.44 -8.56 -10.82
CA CYS A 126 -9.04 -9.16 -12.10
C CYS A 126 -9.92 -10.35 -12.55
N GLY A 127 -11.12 -10.47 -11.97
CA GLY A 127 -12.04 -11.57 -12.24
C GLY A 127 -11.67 -12.85 -11.48
N THR A 128 -11.85 -14.01 -12.12
CA THR A 128 -11.64 -15.33 -11.50
C THR A 128 -10.21 -15.83 -11.71
N ALA A 129 -9.68 -16.61 -10.77
CA ALA A 129 -8.41 -17.30 -10.97
C ALA A 129 -8.54 -18.40 -12.03
N LEU A 130 -7.60 -18.42 -12.96
CA LEU A 130 -7.44 -19.46 -13.97
C LEU A 130 -6.34 -20.46 -13.59
N SER A 131 -5.26 -19.98 -12.96
CA SER A 131 -4.20 -20.82 -12.43
C SER A 131 -3.38 -20.14 -11.32
N ALA A 132 -2.69 -20.97 -10.54
CA ALA A 132 -1.79 -20.61 -9.44
C ALA A 132 -0.38 -21.18 -9.71
N PRO A 133 0.37 -20.65 -10.69
CA PRO A 133 1.69 -21.18 -11.01
C PRO A 133 2.71 -20.90 -9.90
N GLY A 134 3.46 -21.91 -9.51
CA GLY A 134 4.65 -21.79 -8.66
C GLY A 134 5.96 -21.76 -9.46
N SER A 135 7.04 -22.10 -8.79
CA SER A 135 8.37 -22.37 -9.34
C SER A 135 8.92 -21.23 -10.18
N ALA A 136 8.69 -19.99 -9.74
CA ALA A 136 9.12 -18.77 -10.42
C ALA A 136 8.71 -18.72 -11.90
N HIS A 137 7.49 -19.16 -12.24
CA HIS A 137 6.99 -19.18 -13.62
C HIS A 137 7.11 -17.83 -14.35
N PHE A 138 6.91 -16.72 -13.63
CA PHE A 138 7.06 -15.35 -14.14
C PHE A 138 8.46 -14.76 -13.88
N GLY A 139 9.43 -15.62 -13.61
CA GLY A 139 10.78 -15.30 -13.19
C GLY A 139 10.88 -15.01 -11.68
N PRO A 140 12.06 -15.25 -11.09
CA PRO A 140 12.31 -15.00 -9.68
C PRO A 140 12.32 -13.50 -9.37
N GLY A 141 11.93 -13.15 -8.16
CA GLY A 141 12.20 -11.87 -7.53
C GLY A 141 13.64 -11.76 -7.02
N SER A 142 13.94 -10.64 -6.38
CA SER A 142 15.25 -10.36 -5.76
C SER A 142 15.17 -9.68 -4.40
N ASP A 143 13.96 -9.31 -3.98
CA ASP A 143 13.65 -8.67 -2.71
C ASP A 143 13.18 -9.73 -1.69
N PRO A 144 12.88 -9.43 -0.42
CA PRO A 144 12.54 -10.46 0.56
C PRO A 144 11.37 -11.36 0.12
N ILE A 145 11.33 -12.58 0.62
CA ILE A 145 10.13 -13.42 0.55
C ILE A 145 9.33 -13.11 1.82
N TRP A 146 8.14 -12.54 1.66
CA TRP A 146 7.34 -12.07 2.79
C TRP A 146 6.38 -13.11 3.33
N LEU A 147 5.83 -13.95 2.46
CA LEU A 147 4.78 -14.91 2.80
C LEU A 147 5.20 -16.31 2.43
N ASP A 148 4.86 -17.26 3.31
CA ASP A 148 5.14 -18.68 3.17
C ASP A 148 4.02 -19.52 3.81
N ASN A 149 3.79 -20.72 3.27
CA ASN A 149 2.66 -21.61 3.58
C ASN A 149 1.33 -20.85 3.62
N VAL A 150 1.03 -20.12 2.53
CA VAL A 150 -0.25 -19.42 2.39
C VAL A 150 -1.33 -20.45 2.15
N HIS A 151 -2.40 -20.38 2.94
CA HIS A 151 -3.53 -21.29 2.86
C HIS A 151 -4.85 -20.53 3.02
N CYS A 152 -5.43 -20.14 1.89
CA CYS A 152 -6.74 -19.50 1.82
C CYS A 152 -7.86 -20.54 1.68
N VAL A 153 -9.02 -20.24 2.26
CA VAL A 153 -10.29 -20.93 1.98
C VAL A 153 -10.82 -20.50 0.59
N GLY A 154 -10.47 -19.30 0.14
CA GLY A 154 -10.91 -18.69 -1.12
C GLY A 154 -12.02 -17.65 -0.93
N THR A 155 -12.45 -17.38 0.30
CA THR A 155 -13.50 -16.40 0.64
C THR A 155 -12.96 -15.12 1.27
N GLU A 156 -11.67 -15.11 1.63
CA GLU A 156 -10.95 -14.00 2.23
C GLU A 156 -10.93 -12.77 1.33
N SER A 157 -11.12 -11.58 1.90
CA SER A 157 -11.14 -10.37 1.08
C SER A 157 -9.74 -10.04 0.56
N THR A 158 -8.70 -10.40 1.32
CA THR A 158 -7.30 -10.19 0.96
C THR A 158 -6.39 -11.33 1.36
N LEU A 159 -5.24 -11.42 0.68
CA LEU A 159 -4.25 -12.48 0.91
C LEU A 159 -3.72 -12.48 2.35
N SER A 160 -3.66 -11.32 3.00
CA SER A 160 -3.22 -11.16 4.40
C SER A 160 -4.21 -11.68 5.43
N GLU A 161 -5.44 -12.02 5.05
CA GLU A 161 -6.45 -12.63 5.92
C GLU A 161 -6.39 -14.17 5.92
N CYS A 162 -5.66 -14.77 4.98
CA CYS A 162 -5.49 -16.22 4.90
C CYS A 162 -4.62 -16.74 6.04
N GLU A 163 -4.69 -18.05 6.28
CA GLU A 163 -3.72 -18.69 7.17
C GLU A 163 -2.34 -18.66 6.50
N LEU A 164 -1.32 -18.23 7.24
CA LEU A 164 0.02 -18.02 6.72
C LEU A 164 1.06 -18.14 7.84
N THR A 165 2.29 -18.48 7.46
CA THR A 165 3.44 -18.37 8.36
C THR A 165 3.69 -16.90 8.70
N ASN A 166 4.27 -16.63 9.87
CA ASN A 166 4.61 -15.26 10.25
C ASN A 166 5.40 -14.54 9.14
N TRP A 167 5.08 -13.28 8.90
CA TRP A 167 5.73 -12.44 7.89
C TRP A 167 7.26 -12.51 7.96
N GLY A 168 7.89 -12.76 6.80
CA GLY A 168 9.34 -12.87 6.65
C GLY A 168 9.96 -14.14 7.25
N GLN A 169 9.16 -15.06 7.79
CA GLN A 169 9.62 -16.39 8.19
C GLN A 169 9.29 -17.37 7.07
N HIS A 170 10.32 -17.88 6.41
CA HIS A 170 10.20 -18.84 5.32
C HIS A 170 11.46 -19.70 5.23
N ASN A 171 11.36 -20.84 4.55
CA ASN A 171 12.50 -21.68 4.16
C ASN A 171 12.75 -21.69 2.64
N CYS A 172 11.95 -20.94 1.88
CA CYS A 172 12.02 -20.91 0.42
C CYS A 172 13.15 -20.03 -0.14
N GLY A 173 13.52 -20.29 -1.39
CA GLY A 173 14.30 -19.38 -2.25
C GLY A 173 13.47 -18.83 -3.41
N HIS A 174 13.98 -17.84 -4.14
CA HIS A 174 13.22 -17.21 -5.24
C HIS A 174 12.88 -18.13 -6.42
N SER A 175 13.48 -19.32 -6.50
CA SER A 175 13.02 -20.36 -7.43
C SER A 175 11.61 -20.84 -7.14
N GLU A 176 11.09 -20.56 -5.95
CA GLU A 176 9.78 -20.97 -5.42
C GLU A 176 8.80 -19.78 -5.39
N ASP A 177 9.09 -18.68 -6.09
CA ASP A 177 8.17 -17.53 -6.09
C ASP A 177 6.86 -17.87 -6.82
N ALA A 178 5.75 -17.63 -6.13
CA ALA A 178 4.40 -17.87 -6.59
C ALA A 178 3.89 -16.79 -7.57
N GLY A 179 3.01 -17.21 -8.46
CA GLY A 179 2.32 -16.36 -9.42
C GLY A 179 0.84 -16.69 -9.54
N VAL A 180 0.13 -15.86 -10.30
CA VAL A 180 -1.29 -16.07 -10.64
C VAL A 180 -1.54 -15.77 -12.11
N VAL A 181 -2.55 -16.43 -12.65
CA VAL A 181 -3.21 -16.04 -13.90
C VAL A 181 -4.68 -15.86 -13.61
N CYS A 182 -5.20 -14.65 -13.79
CA CYS A 182 -6.61 -14.35 -13.68
C CYS A 182 -7.27 -14.29 -15.06
N SER A 183 -8.60 -14.31 -15.11
CA SER A 183 -9.35 -14.16 -16.36
C SER A 183 -9.14 -12.79 -17.02
N GLY A 184 -8.74 -11.79 -16.23
CA GLY A 184 -8.84 -10.39 -16.61
C GLY A 184 -10.28 -9.93 -16.56
N ASN A 185 -10.49 -8.62 -16.46
CA ASN A 185 -11.80 -8.04 -16.74
C ASN A 185 -11.95 -7.91 -18.25
N ALA A 186 -13.02 -8.51 -18.79
CA ALA A 186 -13.46 -8.30 -20.16
C ALA A 186 -13.96 -6.87 -20.38
#